data_AF-A0A523IJG9-F1
#
_entry.id   AF-A0A523IJG9-F1
#
_cell.length_a   1.000
_cell.length_b   1.000
_cell.length_c   1.000
_cell.angle_alpha   90.00
_cell.angle_beta   90.00
_cell.angle_gamma   90.00
#
_symmetry.space_group_name_H-M   'P 1'
#
loop_
_entity.id
_entity.type
_entity.pdbx_description
1 polymer ?
#
loop_
_entity_poly.entity_id
_entity_poly.type
_entity_poly.pdbx_seq_one_letter_code
_entity_poly.pdbx_strand_id
1 'polypeptide(L)' 'MKVPVKLIKCEYPPNPGVLAGDKIFDELFESIKKQGILEPLTIHVNWFIIDGNHRLSVARYLGITHVEVKVWTGTEFVE' A
#
# COMPACT_ATOMS: atom_id res chain seq x y z
N MET A 1 -3.93 10.97 5.59
CA MET A 1 -3.40 11.96 4.61
C MET A 1 -3.18 11.29 3.24
N LYS A 2 -3.31 12.01 2.12
CA LYS A 2 -2.98 11.49 0.78
C LYS A 2 -1.52 11.70 0.43
N VAL A 3 -0.83 10.63 0.02
CA VAL A 3 0.58 10.71 -0.41
C VAL A 3 0.77 10.07 -1.79
N PRO A 4 1.73 10.56 -2.59
CA PRO A 4 2.08 9.93 -3.85
C PRO A 4 2.62 8.51 -3.65
N VAL A 5 2.08 7.53 -4.36
CA VAL A 5 2.50 6.11 -4.29
C VAL A 5 3.99 5.93 -4.56
N LYS A 6 4.56 6.76 -5.45
CA LYS A 6 5.99 6.73 -5.81
C LYS A 6 6.95 7.05 -4.65
N LEU A 7 6.47 7.71 -3.60
CA LEU A 7 7.30 8.03 -2.43
C LEU A 7 7.38 6.86 -1.44
N ILE A 8 6.36 6.00 -1.41
CA ILE A 8 6.26 4.90 -0.47
C ILE A 8 7.26 3.81 -0.88
N LYS A 9 8.15 3.45 0.04
CA LYS A 9 9.16 2.40 -0.08
C LYS A 9 8.63 1.11 0.55
N CYS A 10 9.08 -0.01 0.01
CA CYS A 10 8.82 -1.34 0.56
C CYS A 10 10.16 -2.00 0.87
N GLU A 11 10.27 -2.65 2.03
CA GLU A 11 11.46 -3.45 2.31
C GLU A 11 11.56 -4.63 1.33
N TYR A 12 12.80 -5.01 1.01
CA TYR A 12 13.11 -6.02 0.01
C TYR A 12 13.54 -7.33 0.72
N PRO A 13 13.19 -8.52 0.18
CA PRO A 13 12.33 -8.75 -0.98
C PRO A 13 10.83 -8.65 -0.66
N PRO A 14 10.00 -8.23 -1.64
CA PRO A 14 8.55 -8.29 -1.50
C PRO A 14 8.07 -9.72 -1.26
N ASN A 15 7.13 -9.90 -0.34
CA ASN A 15 6.51 -11.19 -0.06
C ASN A 15 5.85 -11.75 -1.34
N PRO A 16 6.06 -13.02 -1.74
CA PRO A 16 5.48 -13.60 -2.96
C PRO A 16 3.97 -13.38 -3.12
N GLY A 17 3.18 -13.30 -2.04
CA GLY A 17 1.75 -13.01 -2.09
C GLY A 17 1.37 -11.62 -2.62
N VAL A 18 2.33 -10.71 -2.82
CA VAL A 18 2.09 -9.35 -3.34
C VAL A 18 2.25 -9.20 -4.85
N LEU A 19 2.41 -10.32 -5.56
CA LEU A 19 2.64 -10.36 -7.01
C LEU A 19 1.41 -10.89 -7.76
N ALA A 20 1.24 -10.43 -8.99
CA ALA A 20 0.18 -10.90 -9.89
C ALA A 20 0.31 -12.41 -10.16
N GLY A 21 -0.83 -13.11 -10.17
CA GLY A 21 -0.89 -14.57 -10.27
C GLY A 21 -0.93 -15.30 -8.92
N ASP A 22 -0.78 -14.57 -7.80
CA ASP A 22 -1.18 -15.08 -6.49
C ASP A 22 -2.68 -14.84 -6.28
N LYS A 23 -3.38 -15.85 -5.75
CA LYS A 23 -4.83 -15.77 -5.53
C LYS A 23 -5.23 -14.61 -4.61
N ILE A 24 -4.44 -14.32 -3.57
CA ILE A 24 -4.70 -13.23 -2.63
C ILE A 24 -4.50 -11.88 -3.32
N PHE A 25 -3.48 -11.76 -4.16
CA PHE A 25 -3.27 -10.56 -4.97
C PHE A 25 -4.43 -10.33 -5.93
N ASP A 26 -4.85 -11.35 -6.67
CA ASP A 26 -5.89 -11.24 -7.70
C ASP A 26 -7.27 -10.90 -7.10
N GLU A 27 -7.63 -11.50 -5.95
CA GLU A 27 -8.84 -11.15 -5.19
C GLU A 27 -8.81 -9.69 -4.72
N LEU A 28 -7.67 -9.23 -4.19
CA LEU A 28 -7.50 -7.85 -3.74
C LEU A 28 -7.49 -6.87 -4.92
N PHE A 29 -6.89 -7.26 -6.05
CA PHE A 29 -6.87 -6.49 -7.28
C PHE A 29 -8.28 -6.19 -7.78
N GLU A 30 -9.13 -7.21 -7.89
CA GLU A 30 -10.50 -7.03 -8.34
C GLU A 30 -11.35 -6.20 -7.36
N SER A 31 -11.09 -6.33 -6.05
CA SER A 31 -11.74 -5.49 -5.04
C SER A 31 -11.35 -4.02 -5.17
N ILE A 32 -10.04 -3.71 -5.22
CA ILE A 32 -9.53 -2.34 -5.33
C ILE A 32 -9.91 -1.71 -6.67
N LYS A 33 -9.95 -2.49 -7.75
CA LYS A 33 -10.39 -2.00 -9.06
C LYS A 33 -11.86 -1.55 -9.05
N LYS A 34 -12.71 -2.21 -8.28
CA LYS A 34 -14.16 -1.87 -8.17
C LYS A 34 -14.44 -0.74 -7.19
N GLN A 35 -13.77 -0.74 -6.04
CA GLN A 35 -14.13 0.10 -4.89
C GLN A 35 -13.05 1.12 -4.53
N GLY A 36 -11.87 1.03 -5.14
CA GLY A 36 -10.68 1.75 -4.69
C GLY A 36 -10.10 1.15 -3.41
N ILE A 37 -9.11 1.84 -2.84
CA ILE A 37 -8.53 1.46 -1.56
C ILE A 37 -9.35 2.11 -0.45
N LEU A 38 -10.12 1.30 0.28
CA LEU A 38 -10.97 1.79 1.38
C LEU A 38 -10.18 1.99 2.67
N GLU A 39 -9.29 1.06 2.99
CA GLU A 39 -8.46 1.11 4.19
C GLU A 39 -7.12 1.78 3.90
N PRO A 40 -6.74 2.85 4.63
CA PRO A 40 -5.47 3.53 4.43
C PRO A 40 -4.27 2.61 4.71
N LEU A 41 -3.16 2.84 4.02
CA LEU A 41 -1.90 2.15 4.29
C LEU A 41 -1.27 2.70 5.58
N THR A 42 -0.43 1.92 6.24
CA THR A 42 0.38 2.42 7.34
C THR A 42 1.83 2.55 6.90
N ILE A 43 2.40 3.74 7.03
CA ILE A 43 3.79 4.02 6.67
C ILE A 43 4.55 4.60 7.85
N HIS A 44 5.85 4.35 7.91
CA HIS A 44 6.77 5.08 8.77
C HIS A 44 7.02 6.49 8.19
N VAL A 45 7.41 7.45 9.03
CA VAL A 45 7.83 8.81 8.58
C VAL A 45 8.99 8.81 7.57
N ASN A 46 9.72 7.70 7.49
CA ASN A 46 10.83 7.50 6.53
C ASN A 46 10.35 6.94 5.19
N TRP A 47 9.03 6.97 4.96
CA TRP A 47 8.31 6.48 3.77
C TRP A 47 8.30 4.96 3.58
N PHE A 48 8.77 4.19 4.54
CA PHE A 48 8.68 2.72 4.49
C PHE A 48 7.28 2.27 4.89
N ILE A 49 6.69 1.38 4.11
CA ILE A 49 5.43 0.75 4.46
C ILE A 49 5.61 -0.19 5.66
N ILE A 50 4.69 -0.09 6.61
CA ILE A 50 4.59 -0.97 7.78
C ILE A 50 3.47 -1.98 7.55
N ASP A 51 2.31 -1.51 7.08
CA ASP A 51 1.15 -2.34 6.75
C ASP A 51 0.50 -1.91 5.42
N GLY A 52 -0.02 -2.89 4.70
CA GLY A 52 -0.69 -2.70 3.42
C GLY A 52 0.16 -3.05 2.19
N ASN A 53 1.17 -3.91 2.33
CA ASN A 53 2.05 -4.31 1.22
C ASN A 53 1.29 -4.78 -0.03
N HIS A 54 0.24 -5.59 0.14
CA HIS A 54 -0.62 -6.04 -0.96
C HIS A 54 -1.37 -4.86 -1.61
N ARG A 55 -1.97 -3.98 -0.79
CA ARG A 55 -2.69 -2.78 -1.27
C ARG A 55 -1.76 -1.84 -2.04
N LEU A 56 -0.53 -1.62 -1.55
CA LEU A 56 0.48 -0.82 -2.24
C LEU A 56 0.89 -1.45 -3.57
N SER A 57 1.05 -2.77 -3.61
CA SER A 57 1.46 -3.48 -4.82
C SER A 57 0.36 -3.42 -5.89
N VAL A 58 -0.90 -3.65 -5.50
CA VAL A 58 -2.05 -3.46 -6.38
C VAL A 58 -2.17 -2.01 -6.84
N ALA A 59 -1.97 -1.03 -5.95
CA ALA A 59 -2.02 0.39 -6.30
C ALA A 59 -1.00 0.75 -7.40
N ARG A 60 0.23 0.25 -7.25
CA ARG A 60 1.29 0.42 -8.26
C ARG A 60 0.90 -0.25 -9.58
N TYR A 61 0.37 -1.46 -9.51
CA TYR A 61 -0.04 -2.21 -10.70
C TYR A 61 -1.17 -1.52 -11.47
N LEU A 62 -2.15 -0.97 -10.76
CA LEU A 62 -3.28 -0.23 -11.35
C LEU A 62 -2.93 1.20 -11.80
N GLY A 63 -1.70 1.66 -11.56
CA GLY A 63 -1.29 3.03 -11.89
C GLY A 63 -1.93 4.09 -11.00
N ILE A 64 -2.37 3.73 -9.79
CA ILE A 64 -2.89 4.69 -8.81
C ILE A 64 -1.74 5.61 -8.39
N THR A 65 -1.95 6.92 -8.52
CA THR A 65 -0.89 7.92 -8.27
C THR A 65 -0.80 8.33 -6.81
N HIS A 66 -1.92 8.31 -6.07
CA HIS A 66 -2.03 8.75 -4.69
C HIS A 66 -2.88 7.80 -3.86
N VAL A 67 -2.50 7.60 -2.60
CA VAL A 67 -3.18 6.71 -1.66
C VAL A 67 -3.30 7.36 -0.28
N GLU A 68 -4.37 7.02 0.44
CA GLU A 68 -4.53 7.42 1.83
C GLU A 68 -3.58 6.62 2.72
N VAL A 69 -2.93 7.32 3.64
CA VAL A 69 -1.99 6.73 4.60
C VAL A 69 -2.18 7.29 6.00
N LYS A 70 -1.85 6.44 6.97
CA LYS A 70 -1.56 6.78 8.37
C LYS A 70 -0.05 6.78 8.55
N VAL A 71 0.51 7.85 9.10
CA VAL A 71 1.96 7.99 9.29
C VAL A 71 2.33 7.68 10.73
N TRP A 72 3.21 6.70 10.93
CA TRP A 72 3.77 6.32 12.23
C TRP A 72 5.16 6.91 12.41
N THR A 73 5.38 7.63 13.51
CA THR A 73 6.68 8.27 13.82
C THR A 73 7.70 7.35 14.46
N GLY A 74 7.27 6.15 14.88
CA GLY A 74 8.01 5.32 15.84
C GLY A 74 7.44 5.42 17.26
N THR A 75 6.63 6.44 17.54
CA THR A 75 6.05 6.69 18.88
C THR A 75 4.54 6.96 18.82
N GLU A 76 4.06 7.64 17.78
CA GLU A 76 2.65 8.00 17.62
C GLU A 76 2.25 8.05 16.14
N PHE A 77 0.93 8.08 15.91
CA PHE A 77 0.38 8.35 14.59
C PHE A 77 0.21 9.85 14.38
N VAL A 78 0.58 10.33 13.21
CA VAL A 78 0.33 11.70 12.76
C VAL A 78 -0.93 11.71 11.90
N GLU A 79 -1.85 12.61 12.22
CA GLU A 79 -3.09 12.85 11.47
C GLU A 79 -2.86 13.74 10.23
#